data_AF-A0A3M1TDJ9-F1
#
_entry.id   AF-A0A3M1TDJ9-F1
#
_cell.length_a   1.000
_cell.length_b   1.000
_cell.length_c   1.000
_cell.angle_alpha   90.00
_cell.angle_beta   90.00
_cell.angle_gamma   90.00
#
_symmetry.space_group_name_H-M   'P 1'
#
loop_
_entity.id
_entity.type
_entity.pdbx_description
1 polymer ?
#
loop_
_entity_poly.entity_id
_entity_poly.type
_entity_poly.pdbx_seq_one_letter_code
_entity_poly.pdbx_strand_id
1 'polypeptide(L)'
;MLARLVDGLRARLRPAAPPPEERGELLPFDLFLTTAAGSILLFPRGPIRPFVFFQREVHTGHRVEYLSRRDPGSGAEDYRPYGLIRLRKAEALTLVRPKQVQRLYETLTCGCGLRRIPPASSMTRAPFRTHCPGDPDDGSRGRNELRPPPHAQVRVRGGERIPYARVLELLGRASDPREAIAYLEDAFPEPLPSGRVVHRYYLGSNLDLYVVRHDPREGKRLYKAQTSAEAVEACLASGLYRRLRCA
;
A
#
# COMPACT_ATOMS: atom_id res chain seq x y z
N MET A 1 -9.28 22.39 -44.77
CA MET A 1 -9.93 21.34 -43.94
C MET A 1 -8.95 20.59 -43.04
N LEU A 2 -7.73 20.26 -43.50
CA LEU A 2 -6.68 19.61 -42.69
C LEU A 2 -6.17 20.43 -41.49
N ALA A 3 -6.10 21.76 -41.59
CA ALA A 3 -5.61 22.62 -40.50
C ALA A 3 -6.47 22.53 -39.22
N ARG A 4 -7.81 22.43 -39.35
CA ARG A 4 -8.73 22.34 -38.20
C ARG A 4 -8.65 21.01 -37.45
N LEU A 5 -8.18 19.95 -38.10
CA LEU A 5 -7.99 18.62 -37.48
C LEU A 5 -6.68 18.55 -36.68
N VAL A 6 -5.64 19.27 -37.13
CA VAL A 6 -4.36 19.40 -36.44
C VAL A 6 -4.47 20.30 -35.20
N ASP A 7 -5.27 21.36 -35.27
CA ASP A 7 -5.53 22.24 -34.12
C ASP A 7 -6.34 21.55 -33.00
N GLY A 8 -7.26 20.66 -33.36
CA GLY A 8 -7.99 19.82 -32.39
C GLY A 8 -7.11 18.77 -31.68
N LEU A 9 -6.07 18.28 -32.35
CA LEU A 9 -5.06 17.37 -31.78
C LEU A 9 -4.04 18.12 -30.91
N ARG A 10 -3.59 19.31 -31.34
CA ARG A 10 -2.70 20.17 -30.53
C ARG A 10 -3.38 20.71 -29.26
N ALA A 11 -4.68 20.96 -29.29
CA ALA A 11 -5.44 21.35 -28.09
C ALA A 11 -5.53 20.22 -27.04
N ARG A 12 -5.51 18.95 -27.48
CA ARG A 12 -5.51 17.75 -26.60
C ARG A 12 -4.11 17.32 -26.14
N LEU A 13 -3.07 17.82 -26.81
CA LEU A 13 -1.66 17.59 -26.52
C LEU A 13 -0.96 18.83 -25.95
N ARG A 14 -1.71 19.81 -25.41
CA ARG A 14 -1.12 20.86 -24.60
C ARG A 14 -0.22 20.18 -23.54
N PRO A 15 1.00 20.68 -23.29
CA PRO A 15 1.74 20.25 -22.12
C PRO A 15 0.75 20.36 -20.96
N ALA A 16 0.57 19.26 -20.23
CA ALA A 16 -0.29 19.25 -19.07
C ALA A 16 0.01 20.54 -18.30
N ALA A 17 -1.04 21.25 -17.89
CA ALA A 17 -0.88 22.27 -16.85
C ALA A 17 0.11 21.73 -15.81
N PRO A 18 1.01 22.58 -15.25
CA PRO A 18 1.97 22.13 -14.24
C PRO A 18 1.24 21.17 -13.32
N PRO A 19 1.80 19.95 -13.10
CA PRO A 19 1.04 18.84 -12.53
C PRO A 19 0.24 19.40 -11.37
N PRO A 20 -1.10 19.22 -11.34
CA PRO A 20 -1.90 19.77 -10.25
C PRO A 20 -1.16 19.37 -8.99
N GLU A 21 -0.69 20.36 -8.23
CA GLU A 21 0.04 20.14 -6.98
C GLU A 21 -0.68 19.00 -6.29
N GLU A 22 0.08 17.95 -6.01
CA GLU A 22 -0.40 16.67 -5.52
C GLU A 22 -1.48 16.89 -4.47
N ARG A 23 -2.76 16.84 -4.85
CA ARG A 23 -3.84 16.51 -3.91
C ARG A 23 -3.76 15.02 -3.60
N GLY A 24 -2.55 14.53 -3.34
CA GLY A 24 -2.34 13.28 -2.64
C GLY A 24 -2.79 13.51 -1.21
N GLU A 25 -3.61 12.62 -0.70
CA GLU A 25 -4.00 12.66 0.70
C GLU A 25 -2.71 12.60 1.54
N LEU A 26 -2.53 13.57 2.44
CA LEU A 26 -1.37 13.67 3.30
C LEU A 26 -1.63 12.89 4.58
N LEU A 27 -0.69 12.05 4.98
CA LEU A 27 -0.66 11.46 6.31
C LEU A 27 -0.09 12.51 7.29
N PRO A 28 -0.87 12.99 8.27
CA PRO A 28 -0.45 14.10 9.12
C PRO A 28 0.48 13.68 10.27
N PHE A 29 0.71 12.38 10.47
CA PHE A 29 1.50 11.81 11.57
C PHE A 29 2.37 10.65 11.07
N ASP A 30 3.39 10.28 11.83
CA ASP A 30 4.10 9.03 11.59
C ASP A 30 3.24 7.87 12.13
N LEU A 31 3.04 6.83 11.33
CA LEU A 31 2.27 5.64 11.70
C LEU A 31 3.22 4.47 11.99
N PHE A 32 3.06 3.87 13.16
CA PHE A 32 3.91 2.82 13.69
C PHE A 32 3.12 1.55 13.99
N LEU A 33 3.86 0.45 13.94
CA LEU A 33 3.46 -0.82 14.51
C LEU A 33 4.08 -0.99 15.88
N THR A 34 3.23 -1.17 16.89
CA THR A 34 3.65 -1.46 18.26
C THR A 34 3.85 -2.96 18.43
N THR A 35 5.05 -3.35 18.85
CA THR A 35 5.43 -4.73 19.15
C THR A 35 5.91 -4.86 20.59
N ALA A 36 6.14 -6.10 21.04
CA ALA A 36 6.73 -6.33 22.36
C ALA A 36 8.18 -5.79 22.47
N ALA A 37 8.91 -5.71 21.36
CA ALA A 37 10.30 -5.28 21.32
C ALA A 37 10.49 -3.78 21.04
N GLY A 38 9.40 -3.06 20.71
CA GLY A 38 9.46 -1.64 20.37
C GLY A 38 8.47 -1.23 19.28
N SER A 39 8.69 -0.06 18.71
CA SER A 39 7.86 0.54 17.67
C SER A 39 8.58 0.52 16.32
N ILE A 40 7.89 0.04 15.28
CA ILE A 40 8.42 -0.04 13.92
C ILE A 40 7.67 0.98 13.05
N LEU A 41 8.39 1.88 12.39
CA LEU A 41 7.77 2.86 11.49
C LEU A 41 7.19 2.14 10.25
N LEU A 42 5.87 2.18 10.09
CA LEU A 42 5.20 1.64 8.91
C LEU A 42 5.18 2.68 7.78
N PHE A 43 4.66 3.88 8.09
CA PHE A 43 4.49 4.96 7.13
C PHE A 43 4.87 6.29 7.78
N PRO A 44 5.85 7.03 7.24
CA PRO A 44 6.13 8.38 7.72
C PRO A 44 5.02 9.33 7.30
N ARG A 45 4.89 10.42 8.05
CA ARG A 45 4.08 11.57 7.65
C ARG A 45 4.44 12.06 6.24
N GLY A 46 3.46 12.64 5.54
CA GLY A 46 3.61 13.17 4.18
C GLY A 46 2.70 12.48 3.16
N PRO A 47 3.03 12.54 1.86
CA PRO A 47 2.16 12.03 0.80
C PRO A 47 1.88 10.53 0.92
N ILE A 48 0.60 10.16 0.91
CA ILE A 48 0.18 8.75 0.82
C ILE A 48 0.38 8.27 -0.61
N ARG A 49 1.14 7.19 -0.76
CA ARG A 49 1.48 6.59 -2.05
C ARG A 49 0.83 5.20 -2.14
N PRO A 50 -0.14 4.97 -3.04
CA PRO A 50 -0.90 3.72 -3.13
C PRO A 50 -0.05 2.45 -3.36
N PHE A 51 1.15 2.60 -3.92
CA PHE A 51 2.05 1.49 -4.23
C PHE A 51 3.29 1.40 -3.32
N VAL A 52 3.23 2.05 -2.16
CA VAL A 52 4.18 1.88 -1.06
C VAL A 52 3.56 0.96 -0.01
N PHE A 53 4.34 0.00 0.48
CA PHE A 53 3.91 -0.94 1.51
C PHE A 53 5.05 -1.31 2.44
N PHE A 54 4.72 -1.84 3.61
CA PHE A 54 5.68 -2.40 4.55
C PHE A 54 5.51 -3.92 4.62
N GLN A 55 6.59 -4.68 4.70
CA GLN A 55 6.56 -6.16 4.76
C GLN A 55 7.38 -6.66 5.95
N ARG A 56 6.82 -7.58 6.74
CA ARG A 56 7.55 -8.28 7.81
C ARG A 56 7.22 -9.77 7.91
N GLU A 57 8.17 -10.54 8.42
CA GLU A 57 7.91 -11.91 8.89
C GLU A 57 7.27 -11.88 10.28
N VAL A 58 6.29 -12.76 10.50
CA VAL A 58 5.64 -12.97 11.79
C VAL A 58 5.54 -14.45 12.10
N HIS A 59 5.39 -14.76 13.39
CA HIS A 59 5.11 -16.12 13.83
C HIS A 59 3.67 -16.53 13.45
N THR A 60 3.48 -17.83 13.19
CA THR A 60 2.17 -18.40 12.78
C THR A 60 1.05 -18.14 13.78
N GLY A 61 1.39 -18.11 15.07
CA GLY A 61 0.46 -17.83 16.17
C GLY A 61 0.05 -16.36 16.33
N HIS A 62 0.59 -15.44 15.53
CA HIS A 62 0.34 -14.02 15.72
C HIS A 62 -1.12 -13.66 15.40
N ARG A 63 -1.81 -13.02 16.35
CA ARG A 63 -3.27 -12.79 16.27
C ARG A 63 -3.70 -11.33 16.22
N VAL A 64 -2.87 -10.39 16.68
CA VAL A 64 -3.28 -9.00 16.84
C VAL A 64 -2.13 -8.05 16.53
N GLU A 65 -2.41 -7.03 15.73
CA GLU A 65 -1.53 -5.88 15.51
C GLU A 65 -2.03 -4.68 16.29
N TYR A 66 -1.10 -3.98 16.96
CA TYR A 66 -1.38 -2.71 17.63
C TYR A 66 -0.71 -1.58 16.86
N LEU A 67 -1.48 -0.55 16.55
CA LEU A 67 -1.02 0.58 15.74
C LEU A 67 -0.98 1.83 16.61
N SER A 68 0.10 2.57 16.50
CA SER A 68 0.28 3.86 17.15
C SER A 68 0.64 4.93 16.11
N ARG A 69 0.36 6.18 16.44
CA ARG A 69 0.78 7.34 15.67
C ARG A 69 1.64 8.26 16.52
N ARG A 70 2.45 9.08 15.87
CA ARG A 70 3.19 10.18 16.51
C ARG A 70 2.93 11.47 15.75
N ASP A 71 2.40 12.46 16.46
CA ASP A 71 1.99 13.74 15.88
C ASP A 71 3.22 14.65 15.65
N PRO A 72 3.17 15.60 14.69
CA PRO A 72 4.26 16.53 14.48
C PRO A 72 4.54 17.39 15.72
N GLY A 73 5.82 17.56 16.07
CA GLY A 73 6.24 18.39 17.19
C GLY A 73 6.07 17.73 18.57
N SER A 74 5.58 16.49 18.62
CA SER A 74 5.54 15.71 19.85
C SER A 74 6.94 15.21 20.24
N GLY A 75 7.16 14.92 21.52
CA GLY A 75 8.40 14.29 22.00
C GLY A 75 8.64 12.93 21.32
N ALA A 76 9.89 12.44 21.34
CA ALA A 76 10.28 11.19 20.69
C ALA A 76 9.46 9.97 21.17
N GLU A 77 8.96 10.03 22.41
CA GLU A 77 8.18 9.00 23.11
C GLU A 77 6.67 9.30 23.19
N ASP A 78 6.20 10.44 22.66
CA ASP A 78 4.77 10.81 22.72
C ASP A 78 3.94 10.11 21.63
N TYR A 79 3.89 8.79 21.72
CA TYR A 79 3.00 7.99 20.88
C TYR A 79 1.55 8.17 21.34
N ARG A 80 0.61 8.18 20.38
CA ARG A 80 -0.85 8.03 20.59
C ARG A 80 -1.42 6.77 19.92
N PRO A 81 -2.42 6.09 20.51
CA PRO A 81 -3.03 4.93 19.88
C PRO A 81 -3.69 5.35 18.56
N TYR A 82 -3.58 4.49 17.55
CA TYR A 82 -4.20 4.71 16.24
C TYR A 82 -5.30 3.68 15.96
N GLY A 83 -5.04 2.40 16.24
CA GLY A 83 -6.02 1.35 16.04
C GLY A 83 -5.46 -0.05 16.29
N LEU A 84 -6.28 -1.06 16.01
CA LEU A 84 -5.89 -2.46 16.14
C LEU A 84 -6.30 -3.27 14.91
N ILE A 85 -5.62 -4.38 14.66
CA ILE A 85 -6.02 -5.37 13.65
C ILE A 85 -6.15 -6.73 14.33
N ARG A 86 -7.34 -7.31 14.34
CA ARG A 86 -7.55 -8.71 14.76
C ARG A 86 -7.46 -9.62 13.55
N LEU A 87 -6.55 -10.58 13.61
CA LEU A 87 -6.22 -11.50 12.51
C LEU A 87 -7.02 -12.80 12.60
N ARG A 88 -8.29 -12.69 13.00
CA ARG A 88 -9.23 -13.82 13.10
C ARG A 88 -9.88 -14.03 11.75
N LYS A 89 -10.03 -15.30 11.32
CA LYS A 89 -10.62 -15.63 10.02
C LYS A 89 -11.99 -14.97 9.79
N ALA A 90 -12.81 -14.84 10.83
CA ALA A 90 -14.13 -14.20 10.75
C ALA A 90 -14.08 -12.69 10.49
N GLU A 91 -12.96 -12.03 10.80
CA GLU A 91 -12.74 -10.59 10.59
C GLU A 91 -11.98 -10.30 9.28
N ALA A 92 -11.64 -11.36 8.52
CA ALA A 92 -10.95 -11.21 7.25
C ALA A 92 -11.89 -10.60 6.19
N LEU A 93 -11.41 -9.56 5.52
CA LEU A 93 -12.03 -9.01 4.34
C LEU A 93 -11.72 -9.89 3.12
N THR A 94 -12.62 -9.86 2.13
CA THR A 94 -12.33 -10.49 0.84
C THR A 94 -11.18 -9.75 0.16
N LEU A 95 -10.09 -10.44 -0.10
CA LEU A 95 -9.04 -9.96 -1.00
C LEU A 95 -9.56 -10.12 -2.43
N VAL A 96 -9.86 -9.01 -3.10
CA VAL A 96 -10.36 -9.02 -4.48
C VAL A 96 -9.28 -9.65 -5.36
N ARG A 97 -9.64 -10.59 -6.23
CA ARG A 97 -8.68 -11.10 -7.21
C ARG A 97 -8.51 -10.06 -8.32
N PRO A 98 -7.30 -9.80 -8.84
CA PRO A 98 -7.12 -8.80 -9.91
C PRO A 98 -7.96 -9.05 -11.15
N LYS A 99 -8.22 -10.32 -11.51
CA LYS A 99 -9.16 -10.69 -12.59
C LYS A 99 -10.61 -10.25 -12.34
N GLN A 100 -10.98 -9.99 -11.08
CA GLN A 100 -12.31 -9.53 -10.66
C GLN A 100 -12.38 -8.02 -10.47
N VAL A 101 -11.25 -7.30 -10.61
CA VAL A 101 -11.20 -5.82 -10.57
C VAL A 101 -11.67 -5.25 -11.91
N GLN A 102 -12.80 -5.72 -12.41
CA GLN A 102 -13.24 -5.47 -13.77
C GLN A 102 -13.49 -3.97 -14.04
N ARG A 103 -14.01 -3.23 -13.05
CA ARG A 103 -14.26 -1.78 -13.17
C ARG A 103 -12.99 -0.95 -13.31
N LEU A 104 -11.94 -1.23 -12.55
CA LEU A 104 -10.65 -0.55 -12.70
C LEU A 104 -10.07 -0.83 -14.09
N TYR A 105 -10.11 -2.10 -14.51
CA TYR A 105 -9.61 -2.50 -15.82
C TYR A 105 -10.42 -1.87 -16.95
N GLU A 106 -11.74 -1.81 -16.85
CA GLU A 106 -12.62 -1.10 -17.80
C GLU A 106 -12.32 0.39 -17.83
N THR A 107 -12.19 1.05 -16.66
CA THR A 107 -11.87 2.48 -16.57
C THR A 107 -10.56 2.80 -17.29
N LEU A 108 -9.53 2.00 -17.08
CA LEU A 108 -8.21 2.20 -17.66
C LEU A 108 -8.16 1.82 -19.14
N THR A 109 -8.84 0.76 -19.55
CA THR A 109 -8.81 0.27 -20.94
C THR A 109 -9.75 1.03 -21.87
N CYS A 110 -10.96 1.37 -21.40
CA CYS A 110 -11.94 2.15 -22.15
C CYS A 110 -11.73 3.66 -21.99
N GLY A 111 -11.45 4.15 -20.79
CA GLY A 111 -11.28 5.58 -20.51
C GLY A 111 -9.90 6.11 -20.89
N CYS A 112 -8.83 5.38 -20.54
CA CYS A 112 -7.45 5.80 -20.86
C CYS A 112 -6.87 5.12 -22.12
N GLY A 113 -7.65 4.26 -22.78
CA GLY A 113 -7.22 3.57 -23.99
C GLY A 113 -6.11 2.53 -23.78
N LEU A 114 -5.82 2.10 -22.54
CA LEU A 114 -4.84 1.06 -22.29
C LEU A 114 -5.25 -0.24 -22.98
N ARG A 115 -4.36 -0.86 -23.77
CA ARG A 115 -4.66 -2.18 -24.37
C ARG A 115 -4.58 -3.31 -23.34
N ARG A 116 -3.69 -3.16 -22.37
CA ARG A 116 -3.51 -4.07 -21.24
C ARG A 116 -2.92 -3.29 -20.07
N ILE A 117 -3.28 -3.69 -18.86
CA ILE A 117 -2.58 -3.24 -17.65
C ILE A 117 -1.38 -4.18 -17.48
N PRO A 118 -0.14 -3.68 -17.39
CA PRO A 118 1.01 -4.52 -17.11
C PRO A 118 0.87 -5.20 -15.75
N PRO A 119 1.36 -6.44 -15.57
CA PRO A 119 1.31 -7.09 -14.27
C PRO A 119 2.21 -6.37 -13.27
N ALA A 120 1.82 -6.34 -11.98
CA ALA A 120 2.63 -5.69 -10.94
C ALA A 120 4.04 -6.31 -10.81
N SER A 121 4.21 -7.61 -11.05
CA SER A 121 5.53 -8.26 -11.11
C SER A 121 6.46 -7.70 -12.19
N SER A 122 5.93 -7.12 -13.27
CA SER A 122 6.75 -6.43 -14.29
C SER A 122 7.17 -5.01 -13.87
N MET A 123 6.68 -4.54 -12.73
CA MET A 123 6.91 -3.21 -12.18
C MET A 123 7.89 -3.25 -10.99
N THR A 124 8.57 -4.37 -10.77
CA THR A 124 9.57 -4.55 -9.71
C THR A 124 10.97 -4.69 -10.32
N ARG A 125 11.95 -3.92 -9.82
CA ARG A 125 13.36 -4.01 -10.26
C ARG A 125 14.23 -4.92 -9.39
N ALA A 126 13.78 -5.21 -8.16
CA ALA A 126 14.51 -5.98 -7.17
C ALA A 126 13.52 -6.78 -6.31
N PRO A 127 13.96 -7.86 -5.64
CA PRO A 127 13.16 -8.55 -4.65
C PRO A 127 12.69 -7.59 -3.55
N PHE A 128 11.48 -7.79 -3.06
CA PHE A 128 10.96 -7.02 -1.94
C PHE A 128 11.70 -7.37 -0.65
N ARG A 129 12.01 -6.34 0.13
CA ARG A 129 12.68 -6.47 1.42
C ARG A 129 11.66 -6.91 2.47
N THR A 130 12.09 -7.74 3.40
CA THR A 130 11.27 -8.17 4.54
C THR A 130 11.95 -7.73 5.82
N HIS A 131 11.20 -7.07 6.69
CA HIS A 131 11.62 -6.83 8.06
C HIS A 131 11.61 -8.14 8.85
N CYS A 132 12.72 -8.45 9.50
CA CYS A 132 12.89 -9.66 10.30
C CYS A 132 13.14 -9.27 11.76
N PRO A 133 12.21 -9.55 12.69
CA PRO A 133 12.41 -9.26 14.09
C PRO A 133 13.68 -9.94 14.61
N GLY A 134 14.66 -9.16 15.09
CA GLY A 134 15.94 -9.66 15.63
C GLY A 134 17.17 -9.36 14.79
N ASP A 135 17.02 -8.75 13.61
CA ASP A 135 18.14 -8.24 12.81
C ASP A 135 18.51 -6.80 13.27
N PRO A 136 19.71 -6.55 13.82
CA PRO A 136 20.09 -5.24 14.36
C PRO A 136 20.27 -4.13 13.31
N ASP A 137 20.36 -4.46 12.02
CA ASP A 137 20.57 -3.49 10.92
C ASP A 137 19.25 -2.99 10.27
N ASP A 138 18.12 -3.07 10.98
CA ASP A 138 16.76 -3.02 10.41
C ASP A 138 15.97 -1.72 10.70
N GLY A 139 16.62 -0.56 10.75
CA GLY A 139 15.95 0.72 11.00
C GLY A 139 14.93 1.15 9.91
N SER A 140 14.94 0.49 8.74
CA SER A 140 14.03 0.76 7.62
C SER A 140 13.79 -0.43 6.68
N ARG A 141 14.27 -1.66 6.98
CA ARG A 141 14.02 -2.80 6.09
C ARG A 141 12.55 -3.19 6.24
N GLY A 142 12.00 -3.72 5.16
CA GLY A 142 10.56 -4.01 5.04
C GLY A 142 9.76 -2.94 4.29
N ARG A 143 10.19 -1.67 4.22
CA ARG A 143 9.51 -0.69 3.35
C ARG A 143 9.87 -0.92 1.89
N ASN A 144 8.84 -1.04 1.06
CA ASN A 144 8.93 -1.35 -0.36
C ASN A 144 8.04 -0.38 -1.16
N GLU A 145 8.38 -0.23 -2.44
CA GLU A 145 7.64 0.59 -3.39
C GLU A 145 7.66 -0.10 -4.75
N LEU A 146 6.53 -0.14 -5.43
CA LEU A 146 6.47 -0.59 -6.81
C LEU A 146 7.17 0.44 -7.70
N ARG A 147 8.32 0.07 -8.27
CA ARG A 147 9.16 0.97 -9.07
C ARG A 147 9.32 0.45 -10.49
N PRO A 148 8.60 1.03 -11.46
CA PRO A 148 8.64 0.55 -12.83
C PRO A 148 10.05 0.70 -13.43
N PRO A 149 10.47 -0.20 -14.33
CA PRO A 149 11.70 -0.01 -15.08
C PRO A 149 11.64 1.30 -15.89
N PRO A 150 12.72 2.14 -15.92
CA PRO A 150 12.67 3.48 -16.51
C PRO A 150 12.23 3.54 -17.98
N HIS A 151 12.51 2.49 -18.74
CA HIS A 151 12.21 2.41 -20.17
C HIS A 151 11.00 1.53 -20.50
N ALA A 152 10.33 0.96 -19.49
CA ALA A 152 9.18 0.10 -19.71
C ALA A 152 7.97 0.92 -20.16
N GLN A 153 7.32 0.47 -21.22
CA GLN A 153 6.20 1.18 -21.87
C GLN A 153 5.11 0.22 -22.31
N VAL A 154 3.87 0.69 -22.30
CA VAL A 154 2.71 -0.03 -22.82
C VAL A 154 2.07 0.75 -23.95
N ARG A 155 1.55 0.03 -24.95
CA ARG A 155 0.80 0.62 -26.07
C ARG A 155 -0.63 0.94 -25.64
N VAL A 156 -1.11 2.12 -26.00
CA VAL A 156 -2.52 2.52 -25.91
C VAL A 156 -3.23 2.36 -27.27
N ARG A 157 -4.56 2.49 -27.29
CA ARG A 157 -5.35 2.61 -28.52
C ARG A 157 -4.86 3.82 -29.31
N GLY A 158 -4.68 3.67 -30.62
CA GLY A 158 -4.04 4.70 -31.47
C GLY A 158 -2.53 4.51 -31.69
N GLY A 159 -1.89 3.53 -31.04
CA GLY A 159 -0.50 3.15 -31.32
C GLY A 159 0.57 3.90 -30.52
N GLU A 160 0.17 4.96 -29.81
CA GLU A 160 1.02 5.67 -28.86
C GLU A 160 1.51 4.73 -27.73
N ARG A 161 2.65 5.06 -27.15
CA ARG A 161 3.26 4.34 -26.04
C ARG A 161 3.36 5.26 -24.83
N ILE A 162 2.89 4.80 -23.68
CA ILE A 162 3.04 5.52 -22.41
C ILE A 162 3.96 4.76 -21.45
N PRO A 163 4.75 5.47 -20.62
CA PRO A 163 5.60 4.84 -19.61
C PRO A 163 4.80 4.07 -18.57
N TYR A 164 5.38 3.00 -18.04
CA TYR A 164 4.80 2.24 -16.92
C TYR A 164 4.57 3.11 -15.67
N ALA A 165 5.42 4.11 -15.41
CA ALA A 165 5.20 5.10 -14.35
C ALA A 165 3.85 5.82 -14.51
N ARG A 166 3.51 6.23 -15.74
CA ARG A 166 2.22 6.84 -16.03
C ARG A 166 1.06 5.89 -15.80
N VAL A 167 1.24 4.60 -16.07
CA VAL A 167 0.22 3.57 -15.79
C VAL A 167 -0.02 3.44 -14.29
N LEU A 168 1.02 3.45 -13.46
CA LEU A 168 0.88 3.43 -12.00
C LEU A 168 0.15 4.68 -11.49
N GLU A 169 0.48 5.87 -12.00
CA GLU A 169 -0.26 7.08 -11.65
C GLU A 169 -1.76 6.97 -11.97
N LEU A 170 -2.10 6.43 -13.15
CA LEU A 170 -3.49 6.21 -13.55
C LEU A 170 -4.18 5.17 -12.67
N LEU A 171 -3.50 4.06 -12.36
CA LEU A 171 -3.99 3.04 -11.44
C LEU A 171 -4.30 3.66 -10.07
N GLY A 172 -3.33 4.37 -9.47
CA GLY A 172 -3.48 4.95 -8.13
C GLY A 172 -4.59 6.00 -8.02
N ARG A 173 -4.95 6.66 -9.12
CA ARG A 173 -6.07 7.63 -9.17
C ARG A 173 -7.43 6.97 -9.37
N ALA A 174 -7.46 5.84 -10.07
CA ALA A 174 -8.70 5.17 -10.47
C ALA A 174 -9.11 4.04 -9.51
N SER A 175 -8.15 3.47 -8.77
CA SER A 175 -8.37 2.34 -7.89
C SER A 175 -8.83 2.77 -6.51
N ASP A 176 -9.80 2.05 -5.95
CA ASP A 176 -9.96 2.07 -4.49
C ASP A 176 -8.76 1.36 -3.81
N PRO A 177 -8.53 1.59 -2.49
CA PRO A 177 -7.40 0.99 -1.79
C PRO A 177 -7.31 -0.55 -1.89
N ARG A 178 -8.44 -1.26 -1.90
CA ARG A 178 -8.47 -2.72 -1.96
C ARG A 178 -8.11 -3.23 -3.35
N GLU A 179 -8.51 -2.52 -4.39
CA GLU A 179 -8.12 -2.81 -5.78
C GLU A 179 -6.62 -2.57 -5.99
N ALA A 180 -6.06 -1.49 -5.42
CA ALA A 180 -4.62 -1.23 -5.45
C ALA A 180 -3.83 -2.33 -4.72
N ILE A 181 -4.31 -2.77 -3.55
CA ILE A 181 -3.74 -3.88 -2.79
C ILE A 181 -3.80 -5.18 -3.61
N ALA A 182 -4.95 -5.49 -4.21
CA ALA A 182 -5.12 -6.67 -5.06
C ALA A 182 -4.10 -6.69 -6.20
N TYR A 183 -3.96 -5.55 -6.90
CA TYR A 183 -2.98 -5.41 -7.98
C TYR A 183 -1.53 -5.60 -7.47
N LEU A 184 -1.17 -5.06 -6.31
CA LEU A 184 0.14 -5.28 -5.69
C LEU A 184 0.36 -6.74 -5.28
N GLU A 185 -0.65 -7.38 -4.69
CA GLU A 185 -0.55 -8.76 -4.19
C GLU A 185 -0.31 -9.79 -5.30
N ASP A 186 -0.63 -9.46 -6.56
CA ASP A 186 -0.27 -10.26 -7.74
C ASP A 186 1.23 -10.30 -8.02
N ALA A 187 2.01 -9.35 -7.50
CA ALA A 187 3.46 -9.37 -7.62
C ALA A 187 4.13 -10.42 -6.72
N PHE A 188 3.40 -10.99 -5.77
CA PHE A 188 3.96 -11.93 -4.79
C PHE A 188 3.59 -13.36 -5.14
N PRO A 189 4.58 -14.23 -5.41
CA PRO A 189 4.34 -15.61 -5.79
C PRO A 189 3.64 -16.39 -4.66
N GLU A 190 2.86 -17.39 -5.07
CA GLU A 190 2.25 -18.39 -4.20
C GLU A 190 2.76 -19.78 -4.62
N PRO A 191 3.06 -20.69 -3.67
CA PRO A 191 2.96 -20.53 -2.22
C PRO A 191 4.18 -19.83 -1.59
N LEU A 192 4.01 -19.26 -0.39
CA LEU A 192 5.14 -18.86 0.45
C LEU A 192 6.01 -20.07 0.82
N PRO A 193 7.33 -19.91 0.99
CA PRO A 193 8.18 -20.94 1.58
C PRO A 193 7.63 -21.39 2.94
N SER A 194 7.76 -22.70 3.22
CA SER A 194 7.22 -23.31 4.44
C SER A 194 7.76 -22.65 5.72
N GLY A 195 6.88 -22.50 6.72
CA GLY A 195 7.26 -22.00 8.05
C GLY A 195 7.30 -20.48 8.19
N ARG A 196 7.02 -19.71 7.12
CA ARG A 196 7.03 -18.25 7.16
C ARG A 196 5.63 -17.70 6.94
N VAL A 197 5.15 -16.88 7.88
CA VAL A 197 3.97 -16.04 7.66
C VAL A 197 4.46 -14.63 7.41
N VAL A 198 3.98 -14.02 6.32
CA VAL A 198 4.39 -12.67 5.94
C VAL A 198 3.20 -11.74 6.04
N HIS A 199 3.41 -10.61 6.71
CA HIS A 199 2.47 -9.50 6.76
C HIS A 199 2.92 -8.40 5.83
N ARG A 200 2.01 -7.93 4.98
CA ARG A 200 2.20 -6.74 4.14
C ARG A 200 1.18 -5.68 4.51
N TYR A 201 1.65 -4.50 4.90
CA TYR A 201 0.83 -3.38 5.35
C TYR A 201 0.72 -2.36 4.24
N TYR A 202 -0.49 -1.88 4.04
CA TYR A 202 -0.86 -0.93 2.99
C TYR A 202 -1.63 0.21 3.60
N LEU A 203 -1.29 1.44 3.24
CA LEU A 203 -2.03 2.63 3.65
C LEU A 203 -2.88 3.09 2.48
N GLY A 204 -4.20 2.98 2.65
CA GLY A 204 -5.17 3.55 1.73
C GLY A 204 -5.11 5.08 1.77
N SER A 205 -5.51 5.70 0.67
CA SER A 205 -5.54 7.15 0.55
C SER A 205 -6.46 7.78 1.61
N ASN A 206 -7.58 7.12 1.91
CA ASN A 206 -8.54 7.46 2.96
C ASN A 206 -8.05 7.21 4.40
N LEU A 207 -6.73 7.10 4.61
CA LEU A 207 -6.06 6.77 5.86
C LEU A 207 -6.35 5.38 6.41
N ASP A 208 -7.12 4.53 5.75
CA ASP A 208 -7.33 3.17 6.24
C ASP A 208 -6.04 2.35 6.13
N LEU A 209 -5.60 1.76 7.26
CA LEU A 209 -4.52 0.78 7.23
C LEU A 209 -5.07 -0.62 6.97
N TYR A 210 -4.48 -1.31 6.01
CA TYR A 210 -4.76 -2.70 5.68
C TYR A 210 -3.53 -3.57 5.94
N VAL A 211 -3.76 -4.84 6.24
CA VAL A 211 -2.71 -5.86 6.27
C VAL A 211 -3.15 -7.09 5.49
N VAL A 212 -2.30 -7.55 4.59
CA VAL A 212 -2.42 -8.88 3.98
C VAL A 212 -1.54 -9.83 4.79
N ARG A 213 -2.17 -10.81 5.42
CA ARG A 213 -1.50 -11.97 6.02
C ARG A 213 -1.41 -13.05 4.96
N HIS A 214 -0.19 -13.39 4.56
CA HIS A 214 0.08 -14.52 3.67
C HIS A 214 0.65 -15.66 4.52
N ASP A 215 -0.15 -16.72 4.64
CA ASP A 215 0.18 -17.94 5.39
C ASP A 215 0.34 -19.11 4.41
N PRO A 216 1.39 -19.95 4.50
CA PRO A 216 1.63 -21.04 3.56
C PRO A 216 0.49 -22.07 3.51
N ARG A 217 -0.27 -22.22 4.61
CA ARG A 217 -1.37 -23.18 4.73
C ARG A 217 -2.72 -22.55 4.42
N GLU A 218 -2.89 -21.27 4.78
CA GLU A 218 -4.18 -20.59 4.65
C GLU A 218 -4.31 -19.66 3.44
N GLY A 219 -3.22 -19.41 2.71
CA GLY A 219 -3.14 -18.44 1.62
C GLY A 219 -3.12 -16.99 2.11
N LYS A 220 -3.45 -16.06 1.21
CA LYS A 220 -3.55 -14.62 1.50
C LYS A 220 -4.92 -14.27 2.10
N ARG A 221 -4.93 -13.47 3.15
CA ARG A 221 -6.14 -12.87 3.74
C ARG A 221 -5.91 -11.39 4.03
N LEU A 222 -6.89 -10.57 3.67
CA LEU A 222 -6.88 -9.13 3.91
C LEU A 222 -7.58 -8.81 5.23
N TYR A 223 -7.02 -7.89 6.00
CA TYR A 223 -7.63 -7.32 7.19
C TYR A 223 -7.50 -5.80 7.13
N LYS A 224 -8.40 -5.10 7.81
CA LYS A 224 -8.40 -3.65 7.94
C LYS A 224 -8.29 -3.29 9.42
N ALA A 225 -7.55 -2.22 9.72
CA ALA A 225 -7.46 -1.67 11.05
C ALA A 225 -8.81 -1.12 11.52
N GLN A 226 -9.16 -1.45 12.74
CA GLN A 226 -10.27 -0.85 13.48
C GLN A 226 -9.72 0.39 14.21
N THR A 227 -10.27 1.55 13.88
CA THR A 227 -9.90 2.86 14.44
C THR A 227 -11.03 3.45 15.30
N SER A 228 -11.90 2.59 15.87
CA SER A 228 -12.99 3.00 16.77
C SER A 228 -12.45 3.38 18.16
N ALA A 229 -13.25 4.12 18.93
CA ALA A 229 -12.93 4.41 20.34
C ALA A 229 -12.66 3.13 21.14
N GLU A 230 -13.49 2.10 20.97
CA GLU A 230 -13.32 0.79 21.61
C GLU A 230 -11.99 0.10 21.19
N ALA A 231 -11.60 0.20 19.92
CA ALA A 231 -10.32 -0.33 19.46
C ALA A 231 -9.14 0.44 20.06
N VAL A 232 -9.27 1.75 20.17
CA VAL A 232 -8.28 2.62 20.84
C VAL A 232 -8.19 2.30 22.33
N GLU A 233 -9.31 2.10 23.02
CA GLU A 233 -9.34 1.67 24.42
C GLU A 233 -8.68 0.31 24.62
N ALA A 234 -8.97 -0.66 23.74
CA ALA A 234 -8.31 -1.96 23.77
C ALA A 234 -6.78 -1.84 23.57
N CYS A 235 -6.32 -0.94 22.69
CA CYS A 235 -4.89 -0.64 22.54
C CYS A 235 -4.29 -0.09 23.85
N LEU A 236 -4.96 0.87 24.48
CA LEU A 236 -4.51 1.48 25.73
C LEU A 236 -4.48 0.47 26.89
N ALA A 237 -5.49 -0.40 26.98
CA ALA A 237 -5.61 -1.43 28.01
C ALA A 237 -4.60 -2.57 27.87
N SER A 238 -4.04 -2.80 26.67
CA SER A 238 -3.10 -3.90 26.40
C SER A 238 -1.75 -3.81 27.14
N GLY A 239 -1.49 -2.72 27.89
CA GLY A 239 -0.27 -2.52 28.69
C GLY A 239 1.00 -2.24 27.86
N LEU A 240 1.03 -2.63 26.59
CA LEU A 240 2.11 -2.30 25.64
C LEU A 240 2.30 -0.78 25.50
N TYR A 241 1.20 -0.03 25.55
CA TYR A 241 1.19 1.42 25.47
C TYR A 241 1.85 2.11 26.67
N ARG A 242 1.65 1.53 27.85
CA ARG A 242 2.22 2.07 29.09
C ARG A 242 3.74 1.97 29.10
N ARG A 243 4.28 0.88 28.54
CA ARG A 243 5.72 0.64 28.46
C ARG A 243 6.43 1.65 27.54
N LEU A 244 5.77 2.11 26.47
CA LEU A 244 6.33 3.09 25.53
C LEU A 244 6.41 4.53 26.09
N ARG A 245 5.68 4.85 27.17
CA ARG A 245 5.69 6.18 27.80
C ARG A 245 6.66 6.31 28.98
N CYS A 246 7.31 5.22 29.38
CA CYS A 246 8.15 5.15 30.57
C CYS A 246 9.59 4.70 30.29
N ALA A 247 9.97 4.60 29.01
CA ALA A 247 11.27 4.13 28.54
C ALA A 247 11.88 5.21 27.65
#